data_AF-A0A3N5HR05-F1
#
_entry.id   AF-A0A3N5HR05-F1
#
_cell.length_a   1.000
_cell.length_b   1.000
_cell.length_c   1.000
_cell.angle_alpha   90.00
_cell.angle_beta   90.00
_cell.angle_gamma   90.00
#
_symmetry.space_group_name_H-M   'P 1'
#
loop_
_entity.id
_entity.type
_entity.pdbx_description
1 polymer ?
#
loop_
_entity_poly.entity_id
_entity_poly.type
_entity_poly.pdbx_seq_one_letter_code
_entity_poly.pdbx_strand_id
1 'polypeptide(L)'
;MYAKHFGLAELPFSVTPDPRFSYTNTHYREAFANLRYGIETRKGCIVITGEAGTGKTTLLRKLMRSVEATVHTAFIFNTHLGFTELLRLSLSELGIASSAQDRLTLMAQLNDYLIE
;
A
#
# COMPACT_ATOMS: atom_id res chain seq x y z
N MET A 1 -13.88 16.26 -28.27
CA MET A 1 -14.47 17.59 -28.56
C MET A 1 -14.25 18.56 -27.39
N TYR A 2 -14.61 18.21 -26.15
CA TYR A 2 -14.39 19.04 -24.95
C TYR A 2 -12.91 19.30 -24.63
N ALA A 3 -12.10 18.25 -24.44
CA ALA A 3 -10.67 18.42 -24.11
C ALA A 3 -9.91 19.27 -25.15
N LYS A 4 -10.13 19.00 -26.44
CA LYS A 4 -9.55 19.79 -27.55
C LYS A 4 -10.02 21.25 -27.57
N HIS A 5 -11.28 21.52 -27.21
CA HIS A 5 -11.81 22.89 -27.14
C HIS A 5 -11.13 23.72 -26.03
N PHE A 6 -10.82 23.09 -24.89
CA PHE A 6 -10.15 23.74 -23.76
C PHE A 6 -8.63 23.57 -23.74
N GLY A 7 -8.03 22.98 -24.77
CA GLY A 7 -6.59 22.72 -24.84
C GLY A 7 -6.07 21.72 -23.79
N LEU A 8 -6.95 20.87 -23.26
CA LEU A 8 -6.58 19.86 -22.27
C LEU A 8 -6.03 18.60 -22.96
N ALA A 9 -4.99 18.00 -22.36
CA ALA A 9 -4.43 16.74 -22.84
C ALA A 9 -5.42 15.57 -22.73
N GLU A 10 -6.30 15.61 -21.74
CA GLU A 10 -7.33 14.61 -21.49
C GLU A 10 -8.54 15.21 -20.79
N LEU A 11 -9.61 14.41 -20.63
CA LEU A 11 -10.81 14.86 -19.94
C LEU A 11 -10.52 15.06 -18.44
N PRO A 12 -10.81 16.25 -17.89
CA PRO A 12 -10.65 16.49 -16.46
C PRO A 12 -11.74 15.77 -15.65
N PHE A 13 -11.48 15.52 -14.37
CA PHE A 13 -12.45 14.94 -13.42
C PHE A 13 -12.94 13.52 -13.77
N SER A 14 -12.01 12.66 -14.20
CA SER A 14 -12.20 11.22 -14.25
C SER A 14 -12.75 10.67 -12.92
N VAL A 15 -13.71 9.74 -13.00
CA VAL A 15 -14.27 9.05 -11.82
C VAL A 15 -13.21 8.23 -11.09
N THR A 16 -12.21 7.73 -11.82
CA THR A 16 -11.08 7.01 -11.25
C THR A 16 -9.93 7.99 -10.98
N PRO A 17 -9.41 8.05 -9.75
CA PRO A 17 -8.23 8.86 -9.45
C PRO A 17 -7.04 8.40 -10.30
N ASP A 18 -6.45 9.31 -11.05
CA ASP A 18 -5.26 9.03 -11.85
C ASP A 18 -3.97 9.37 -11.07
N PRO A 19 -3.08 8.38 -10.82
CA PRO A 19 -1.84 8.60 -10.07
C PRO A 19 -0.90 9.66 -10.66
N ARG A 20 -1.02 9.98 -11.96
CA ARG A 20 -0.22 11.03 -12.62
C ARG A 20 -0.51 12.42 -12.05
N PHE A 21 -1.71 12.62 -11.52
CA PHE A 21 -2.14 13.89 -10.92
C PHE A 21 -2.14 13.77 -9.40
N SER A 22 -0.95 13.88 -8.80
CA SER A 22 -0.78 13.89 -7.33
C SER A 22 -0.50 15.31 -6.84
N TYR A 23 -1.42 15.89 -6.06
CA TYR A 23 -1.16 17.12 -5.31
C TYR A 23 -0.51 16.79 -3.97
N THR A 24 0.67 17.35 -3.73
CA THR A 24 1.44 17.12 -2.51
C THR A 24 1.48 18.41 -1.69
N ASN A 25 0.82 18.42 -0.53
CA ASN A 25 0.90 19.53 0.44
C ASN A 25 1.94 19.25 1.54
N THR A 26 2.20 20.23 2.40
CA THR A 26 3.20 20.11 3.48
C THR A 26 2.91 18.93 4.42
N HIS A 27 1.65 18.76 4.84
CA HIS A 27 1.24 17.65 5.70
C HIS A 27 1.44 16.28 5.04
N TYR A 28 1.16 16.17 3.75
CA TYR A 28 1.38 14.95 2.98
C TYR A 28 2.86 14.61 2.87
N ARG A 29 3.73 15.61 2.66
CA ARG A 29 5.19 15.43 2.64
C ARG A 29 5.71 14.94 3.98
N GLU A 30 5.23 15.55 5.06
CA GLU A 30 5.62 15.20 6.41
C GLU A 30 5.16 13.77 6.77
N ALA A 31 3.90 13.44 6.49
CA ALA A 31 3.37 12.09 6.69
C ALA A 31 4.16 11.04 5.88
N PHE A 32 4.47 11.34 4.62
CA PHE A 32 5.29 10.47 3.78
C PHE A 32 6.69 10.26 4.35
N ALA A 33 7.36 11.34 4.76
CA ALA A 33 8.70 11.28 5.34
C ALA A 33 8.72 10.48 6.65
N ASN A 34 7.72 10.67 7.51
CA ASN A 34 7.57 9.93 8.77
C ASN A 34 7.34 8.43 8.54
N LEU A 35 6.49 8.08 7.55
CA LEU A 35 6.27 6.68 7.18
C LEU A 35 7.57 6.04 6.66
N ARG A 36 8.27 6.73 5.75
CA ARG A 36 9.53 6.22 5.19
C ARG A 36 10.59 6.04 6.26
N TYR A 37 10.78 7.05 7.11
CA TYR A 37 11.72 6.99 8.24
C TYR A 37 11.37 5.86 9.21
N GLY A 38 10.09 5.62 9.49
CA GLY A 38 9.68 4.53 10.37
C GLY A 38 9.94 3.14 9.80
N ILE A 39 9.89 2.97 8.47
CA ILE A 39 10.31 1.75 7.77
C ILE A 39 11.83 1.59 7.86
N GLU A 40 12.59 2.63 7.48
CA GLU A 40 14.06 2.65 7.51
C GLU A 40 14.62 2.34 8.90
N THR A 41 13.98 2.85 9.95
CA THR A 41 14.39 2.65 11.35
C THR A 41 13.72 1.46 12.05
N ARG A 42 12.94 0.64 11.33
CA ARG A 42 12.28 -0.56 11.84
C ARG A 42 11.48 -0.32 13.13
N LYS A 43 10.70 0.78 13.19
CA LYS A 43 9.88 1.13 14.37
C LYS A 43 8.77 0.13 14.72
N GLY A 44 8.50 -0.86 13.87
CA GLY A 44 7.51 -1.92 14.09
C GLY A 44 6.11 -1.53 13.63
N CYS A 45 5.44 -0.63 14.34
CA CYS A 45 4.06 -0.21 14.01
C CYS A 45 3.96 1.30 13.80
N ILE A 46 3.32 1.71 12.70
CA ILE A 46 3.09 3.11 12.37
C ILE A 46 1.63 3.27 11.99
N VAL A 47 0.95 4.24 12.59
CA VAL A 47 -0.47 4.53 12.33
C VAL A 47 -0.58 5.89 11.65
N ILE A 48 -1.30 5.94 10.53
CA ILE A 48 -1.68 7.19 9.88
C ILE A 48 -3.16 7.47 10.10
N THR A 49 -3.46 8.66 10.62
CA THR A 49 -4.83 9.11 10.89
C THR A 49 -5.17 10.33 10.03
N GLY A 50 -6.47 10.58 9.86
CA GLY A 50 -7.00 11.71 9.09
C GLY A 50 -8.40 11.43 8.58
N GLU A 51 -9.13 12.47 8.21
CA GLU A 51 -10.52 12.39 7.77
C GLU A 51 -10.70 11.57 6.48
N ALA A 52 -11.92 11.13 6.19
CA ALA A 52 -12.24 10.48 4.92
C ALA A 52 -11.91 11.40 3.73
N GLY A 53 -11.34 10.85 2.66
CA GLY A 53 -10.97 11.63 1.47
C GLY A 53 -9.62 12.38 1.56
N THR A 54 -8.91 12.34 2.69
CA THR A 54 -7.58 13.01 2.85
C THR A 54 -6.42 12.32 2.11
N GLY A 55 -6.69 11.28 1.33
CA GLY A 55 -5.68 10.63 0.50
C GLY A 55 -4.77 9.61 1.22
N LYS A 56 -5.16 9.12 2.41
CA LYS A 56 -4.40 8.08 3.16
C LYS A 56 -4.04 6.86 2.30
N THR A 57 -5.02 6.29 1.60
CA THR A 57 -4.80 5.13 0.71
C THR A 57 -3.87 5.47 -0.45
N THR A 58 -4.00 6.68 -1.00
CA THR A 58 -3.12 7.18 -2.07
C THR A 58 -1.68 7.34 -1.56
N LEU A 59 -1.50 7.81 -0.33
CA LEU A 59 -0.19 7.91 0.33
C LEU A 59 0.46 6.55 0.52
N LEU A 60 -0.27 5.55 1.04
CA LEU A 60 0.26 4.19 1.21
C LEU A 60 0.68 3.57 -0.14
N ARG A 61 -0.15 3.73 -1.18
CA ARG A 61 0.20 3.26 -2.54
C ARG A 61 1.43 3.97 -3.10
N LYS A 62 1.60 5.27 -2.84
CA LYS A 62 2.80 6.02 -3.22
C LYS A 62 4.03 5.53 -2.47
N LEU A 63 3.90 5.26 -1.17
CA LEU A 63 4.97 4.73 -0.33
C LEU A 63 5.46 3.38 -0.85
N MET A 64 4.55 2.44 -1.11
CA MET A 64 4.90 1.11 -1.65
C MET A 64 5.66 1.18 -2.98
N ARG A 65 5.38 2.18 -3.82
CA ARG A 65 6.11 2.38 -5.09
C ARG A 65 7.47 3.05 -4.93
N SER A 66 7.74 3.62 -3.76
CA SER A 66 8.93 4.44 -3.48
C SER A 66 9.95 3.77 -2.56
N VAL A 67 9.56 2.70 -1.88
CA VAL A 67 10.48 1.94 -1.04
C VAL A 67 11.52 1.24 -1.89
N GLU A 68 12.69 1.01 -1.31
CA GLU A 68 13.81 0.35 -1.97
C GLU A 68 13.48 -1.11 -2.32
N ALA A 69 14.21 -1.69 -3.27
CA ALA A 69 14.05 -3.08 -3.67
C ALA A 69 14.31 -4.09 -2.53
N THR A 70 14.94 -3.65 -1.44
CA THR A 70 15.19 -4.42 -0.21
C THR A 70 13.95 -4.53 0.69
N VAL A 71 12.87 -3.81 0.38
CA VAL A 71 11.63 -3.82 1.16
C VAL A 71 10.55 -4.59 0.41
N HIS A 72 10.15 -5.73 0.98
CA HIS A 72 9.00 -6.48 0.51
C HIS A 72 7.71 -5.91 1.12
N THR A 73 6.69 -5.68 0.29
CA THR A 73 5.42 -5.07 0.72
C THR A 73 4.24 -5.98 0.46
N ALA A 74 3.36 -6.15 1.45
CA ALA A 74 2.05 -6.78 1.29
C ALA A 74 0.94 -5.76 1.59
N PHE A 75 -0.05 -5.61 0.70
CA PHE A 75 -1.11 -4.62 0.86
C PHE A 75 -2.47 -5.25 1.18
N ILE A 76 -2.87 -5.18 2.44
CA ILE A 76 -4.16 -5.70 2.91
C ILE A 76 -5.19 -4.58 2.96
N PHE A 77 -6.11 -4.56 1.99
CA PHE A 77 -7.18 -3.55 1.93
C PHE A 77 -8.43 -3.94 2.73
N ASN A 78 -8.81 -5.22 2.71
CA ASN A 78 -9.98 -5.71 3.43
C ASN A 78 -9.55 -6.29 4.79
N THR A 79 -10.04 -5.70 5.88
CA THR A 79 -9.70 -6.13 7.25
C THR A 79 -10.75 -7.05 7.88
N HIS A 80 -11.87 -7.32 7.20
CA HIS A 80 -12.88 -8.29 7.66
C HIS A 80 -12.44 -9.72 7.36
N LEU A 81 -11.27 -10.11 7.86
CA LEU A 81 -10.65 -11.40 7.62
C LEU A 81 -10.32 -12.07 8.96
N GLY A 82 -10.55 -13.38 9.03
CA GLY A 82 -10.00 -14.21 10.10
C GLY A 82 -8.47 -14.32 9.98
N PHE A 83 -7.82 -14.77 11.05
CA PHE A 83 -6.36 -14.85 11.09
C PHE A 83 -5.77 -15.72 9.97
N THR A 84 -6.37 -16.87 9.67
CA THR A 84 -5.94 -17.76 8.58
C THR A 84 -6.09 -17.09 7.20
N GLU A 85 -7.14 -16.31 7.00
CA GLU A 85 -7.36 -15.56 5.75
C GLU A 85 -6.34 -14.44 5.59
N LEU A 86 -6.02 -13.73 6.68
CA LEU A 86 -4.97 -12.73 6.71
C LEU A 86 -3.61 -13.32 6.32
N LEU A 87 -3.27 -14.49 6.86
CA LEU A 87 -2.02 -15.18 6.49
C LEU A 87 -1.99 -15.55 5.01
N ARG A 88 -3.07 -16.16 4.49
CA ARG A 88 -3.16 -16.51 3.05
C ARG A 88 -3.04 -15.27 2.16
N LEU A 89 -3.72 -14.18 2.53
CA LEU A 89 -3.65 -12.93 1.79
C LEU A 89 -2.23 -12.34 1.83
N SER A 90 -1.58 -12.37 2.99
CA SER A 90 -0.20 -11.89 3.16
C SER A 90 0.77 -12.67 2.28
N LEU A 91 0.70 -14.00 2.30
CA LEU A 91 1.53 -14.87 1.45
C LEU A 91 1.28 -14.57 -0.04
N SER A 92 0.01 -14.44 -0.46
CA SER A 92 -0.35 -14.13 -1.84
C SER A 92 0.20 -12.77 -2.29
N GLU A 93 0.08 -11.74 -1.46
CA GLU A 93 0.61 -10.40 -1.74
C GLU A 93 2.15 -10.38 -1.80
N LEU A 94 2.82 -11.26 -1.06
CA LEU A 94 4.27 -11.47 -1.13
C LEU A 94 4.71 -12.35 -2.31
N GLY A 95 3.77 -12.86 -3.11
CA GLY A 95 4.06 -13.72 -4.27
C GLY A 95 4.33 -15.19 -3.93
N ILE A 96 3.98 -15.64 -2.72
CA ILE A 96 4.21 -17.01 -2.25
C ILE A 96 2.98 -17.86 -2.58
N ALA A 97 3.16 -18.82 -3.47
CA ALA A 97 2.10 -19.79 -3.79
C ALA A 97 1.93 -20.78 -2.64
N SER A 98 0.74 -20.78 -2.01
CA SER A 98 0.38 -21.74 -0.97
C SER A 98 -1.00 -22.34 -1.20
N SER A 99 -1.08 -23.66 -1.10
CA SER A 99 -2.35 -24.42 -1.09
C SER A 99 -2.79 -24.80 0.33
N ALA A 100 -2.01 -24.41 1.35
CA ALA A 100 -2.27 -24.76 2.74
C ALA A 100 -3.56 -24.10 3.25
N GLN A 101 -4.30 -24.86 4.04
CA GLN A 101 -5.54 -24.40 4.70
C GLN A 101 -5.36 -24.26 6.21
N ASP A 102 -4.37 -24.96 6.78
CA ASP A 102 -4.10 -24.92 8.20
C ASP A 102 -3.20 -23.74 8.56
N ARG A 103 -3.40 -23.24 9.78
CA ARG A 103 -2.68 -22.07 10.30
C ARG A 103 -1.18 -22.33 10.49
N LEU A 104 -0.80 -23.53 10.90
CA LEU A 104 0.57 -23.85 11.29
C LEU A 104 1.51 -23.80 10.08
N THR A 105 1.09 -24.43 8.98
CA THR A 105 1.80 -24.46 7.70
C THR A 105 1.90 -23.05 7.11
N LEU A 106 0.82 -22.27 7.14
CA LEU A 106 0.85 -20.89 6.64
C LEU A 106 1.80 -20.00 7.46
N MET A 107 1.85 -20.15 8.78
CA MET A 107 2.81 -19.42 9.62
C MET A 107 4.25 -19.87 9.38
N ALA A 108 4.48 -21.17 9.19
CA ALA A 108 5.82 -21.70 8.87
C ALA A 108 6.32 -21.12 7.54
N GLN A 109 5.51 -21.15 6.49
CA GLN A 109 5.85 -20.58 5.19
C GLN A 109 6.16 -19.08 5.26
N LEU A 110 5.37 -18.31 6.03
CA LEU A 110 5.63 -16.90 6.22
C LEU A 110 6.94 -16.67 6.98
N ASN A 111 7.21 -17.48 8.01
CA ASN A 111 8.44 -17.38 8.78
C ASN A 111 9.67 -17.71 7.94
N ASP A 112 9.61 -18.78 7.14
CA ASP A 112 10.71 -19.17 6.25
C ASP A 112 11.04 -18.05 5.27
N TYR A 113 10.01 -17.45 4.65
CA TYR A 113 10.17 -16.30 3.75
C TYR A 113 10.76 -15.05 4.42
N LEU A 114 10.47 -14.79 5.70
CA LEU A 114 10.95 -13.61 6.40
C LEU A 114 12.38 -13.75 6.93
N ILE A 115 12.93 -14.97 6.95
CA ILE A 115 14.28 -15.28 7.45
C ILE A 115 15.29 -15.39 6.30
N GLU A 116 14.85 -15.77 5.09
CA GLU A 116 15.63 -15.66 3.85
C GLU A 116 15.93 -14.19 3.47
#